data_AF-A0A922CWI8-F1
#
_entry.id   AF-A0A922CWI8-F1
#
_cell.length_a   1.000
_cell.length_b   1.000
_cell.length_c   1.000
_cell.angle_alpha   90.00
_cell.angle_beta   90.00
_cell.angle_gamma   90.00
#
_symmetry.space_group_name_H-M   'P 1'
#
loop_
_entity.id
_entity.type
_entity.pdbx_description
1 polymer ?
#
loop_
_entity_poly.entity_id
_entity_poly.type
_entity_poly.pdbx_seq_one_letter_code
_entity_poly.pdbx_strand_id
1 'polypeptide(L)' 'MKGYFLVFTVVLLFAAVAFADPVSEQDIQDEGNLESVGRAIKCRIHACNKGCRKLNYQRGVCVGDRCQCR' A
#
# COMPACT_ATOMS: atom_id res chain seq x y z
N MET A 1 -9.42 0.58 48.63
CA MET A 1 -10.45 0.84 47.60
C MET A 1 -10.07 1.88 46.55
N LYS A 2 -9.28 2.94 46.84
CA LYS A 2 -8.88 3.96 45.83
C LYS A 2 -7.77 3.54 44.85
N GLY A 3 -6.86 2.64 45.26
CA GLY A 3 -5.74 2.20 44.40
C GLY A 3 -6.16 1.29 43.24
N TYR A 4 -7.22 0.49 43.42
CA TYR A 4 -7.72 -0.40 42.37
C TYR A 4 -8.31 0.37 41.20
N PHE A 5 -8.90 1.54 41.47
CA PHE A 5 -9.43 2.44 40.45
C PHE A 5 -8.33 2.96 39.53
N LEU A 6 -7.20 3.41 40.10
CA LEU A 6 -6.03 3.85 39.32
C LEU A 6 -5.46 2.73 38.46
N VAL A 7 -5.30 1.53 39.02
CA VAL A 7 -4.80 0.38 38.28
C VAL A 7 -5.73 0.02 37.12
N PHE A 8 -7.05 0.02 37.35
CA PHE A 8 -8.03 -0.30 36.30
C PHE A 8 -8.02 0.75 35.18
N THR A 9 -7.95 2.04 35.51
CA THR A 9 -7.85 3.11 34.50
C THR A 9 -6.58 3.01 33.67
N VAL A 10 -5.45 2.68 34.29
CA VAL A 10 -4.16 2.53 33.59
C VAL A 10 -4.20 1.31 32.66
N VAL A 11 -4.72 0.17 33.12
CA VAL A 11 -4.86 -1.05 32.30
C VAL A 11 -5.79 -0.82 31.11
N LEU A 12 -6.92 -0.12 31.30
CA LEU A 12 -7.83 0.21 30.20
C LEU A 12 -7.19 1.14 29.17
N LEU A 13 -6.40 2.13 29.62
CA LEU A 13 -5.67 3.02 28.72
C LEU A 13 -4.61 2.25 27.91
N PHE A 14 -3.82 1.39 28.55
CA PHE A 14 -2.85 0.55 27.85
C PHE A 14 -3.50 -0.42 26.88
N ALA A 15 -4.62 -1.03 27.27
CA ALA A 15 -5.41 -1.89 26.38
C ALA A 15 -5.92 -1.10 25.16
N ALA A 16 -6.48 0.10 25.36
CA ALA A 16 -6.93 0.95 24.26
C ALA A 16 -5.80 1.33 23.29
N VAL A 17 -4.58 1.55 23.79
CA VAL A 17 -3.39 1.83 22.96
C VAL A 17 -2.89 0.56 22.25
N ALA A 18 -3.05 -0.62 22.84
CA ALA A 18 -2.64 -1.89 22.22
C ALA A 18 -3.62 -2.39 21.16
N PHE A 19 -4.93 -2.11 21.31
CA PHE A 19 -5.96 -2.40 20.31
C PHE A 19 -6.06 -1.33 19.22
N ALA A 20 -5.46 -0.16 19.44
CA ALA A 20 -5.16 0.74 18.34
C ALA A 20 -4.00 0.11 17.57
N ASP A 21 -4.31 -0.62 16.51
CA ASP A 21 -3.29 -1.03 15.55
C ASP A 21 -2.48 0.23 15.19
N PRO A 22 -1.16 0.25 15.41
CA PRO A 22 -0.35 1.31 14.84
C PRO A 22 -0.52 1.19 13.33
N VAL A 23 -1.30 2.09 12.73
CA VAL A 23 -1.35 2.23 11.28
C VAL A 23 0.07 2.59 10.89
N SER A 24 0.79 1.60 10.40
CA SER A 24 2.15 1.80 9.93
C SER A 24 2.06 2.77 8.76
N GLU A 25 2.70 3.93 8.90
CA GLU A 25 2.80 5.05 7.96
C GLU A 25 3.55 4.70 6.66
N GLN A 26 3.41 3.48 6.15
CA GLN A 26 4.06 3.04 4.92
C GLN A 26 2.99 2.56 3.93
N ASP A 27 2.41 3.54 3.23
CA ASP A 27 2.36 3.64 1.77
C ASP A 27 1.16 4.53 1.37
N ILE A 28 1.24 5.83 1.69
CA ILE A 28 0.43 6.83 1.00
C ILE A 28 1.21 7.31 -0.24
N GLN A 29 0.53 7.18 -1.38
CA GLN A 29 0.76 7.87 -2.65
C GLN A 29 1.94 7.41 -3.51
N ASP A 30 1.76 6.24 -4.14
CA ASP A 30 1.91 6.19 -5.60
C ASP A 30 0.58 6.65 -6.23
N GLU A 31 0.08 7.85 -5.88
CA GLU A 31 -0.85 8.63 -6.72
C GLU A 31 -0.06 9.24 -7.88
N GLY A 32 0.66 8.36 -8.58
CA GLY A 32 1.46 8.64 -9.74
C GLY A 32 0.76 8.10 -10.98
N ASN A 33 -0.38 8.70 -11.31
CA ASN A 33 -0.92 8.72 -12.67
C ASN A 33 -1.32 7.35 -13.27
N LEU A 34 -2.58 6.94 -13.04
CA LEU A 34 -3.23 5.83 -13.76
C LEU A 34 -3.43 6.11 -15.27
N GLU A 35 -3.02 7.29 -15.77
CA GLU A 35 -3.16 7.69 -17.17
C GLU A 35 -1.83 7.97 -17.88
N SER A 36 -0.67 7.91 -17.21
CA SER A 36 0.65 8.07 -17.84
C SER A 36 1.53 6.82 -17.75
N VAL A 37 0.89 5.66 -17.64
CA VAL A 37 1.35 4.32 -18.07
C VAL A 37 2.06 4.30 -19.44
N GLY A 38 1.68 5.26 -20.29
CA GLY A 38 1.74 5.11 -21.75
C GLY A 38 2.63 6.09 -22.50
N ARG A 39 3.40 6.95 -21.82
CA ARG A 39 4.21 7.94 -22.55
C ARG A 39 5.56 8.20 -21.88
N ALA A 40 6.59 7.59 -22.44
CA ALA A 40 7.99 8.05 -22.41
C ALA A 40 8.88 7.71 -21.18
N ILE A 41 8.75 6.51 -20.61
CA ILE A 41 9.87 5.89 -19.89
C ILE A 41 10.14 4.55 -20.56
N LYS A 42 11.36 4.35 -21.10
CA LYS A 42 11.83 3.08 -21.67
C LYS A 42 11.16 1.92 -20.96
N CYS A 43 10.35 1.14 -21.68
CA CYS A 43 9.39 0.24 -21.05
C CYS A 43 10.08 -0.67 -20.02
N ARG A 44 9.85 -0.39 -18.73
CA ARG A 44 10.44 -1.17 -17.63
C ARG A 44 9.56 -2.38 -17.40
N ILE A 45 10.02 -3.55 -17.82
CA ILE A 45 9.28 -4.83 -17.68
C ILE A 45 8.78 -5.05 -16.25
N HIS A 46 9.56 -4.68 -15.24
CA HIS A 46 9.14 -4.80 -13.84
C HIS A 46 7.93 -3.91 -13.49
N ALA A 47 7.94 -2.65 -13.92
CA ALA A 47 6.83 -1.73 -13.69
C ALA A 47 5.59 -2.12 -14.52
N CYS A 48 5.80 -2.54 -15.77
CA CYS A 48 4.77 -3.07 -16.66
C CYS A 48 4.06 -4.29 -16.04
N ASN A 49 4.83 -5.28 -15.56
CA ASN A 49 4.27 -6.46 -14.89
C ASN A 49 3.53 -6.11 -13.59
N LYS A 50 4.09 -5.21 -12.76
CA LYS A 50 3.43 -4.76 -11.53
C LYS A 50 2.08 -4.09 -11.82
N GLY A 51 2.03 -3.25 -12.85
CA GLY A 51 0.79 -2.61 -13.32
C GLY A 51 -0.23 -3.62 -13.86
N CYS A 52 0.20 -4.53 -14.75
CA CYS A 52 -0.69 -5.55 -15.32
C CYS A 52 -1.26 -6.49 -14.24
N ARG A 53 -0.47 -6.87 -13.24
CA ARG A 53 -0.95 -7.67 -12.10
C ARG A 53 -2.02 -6.96 -11.27
N LYS A 54 -1.92 -5.64 -11.09
CA LYS A 54 -2.97 -4.84 -10.44
C LYS A 54 -4.27 -4.86 -11.23
N LEU A 55 -4.19 -5.00 -12.56
CA LEU A 55 -5.32 -5.10 -13.47
C LEU A 55 -5.82 -6.54 -13.68
N ASN A 56 -5.42 -7.51 -12.83
CA ASN A 56 -5.73 -8.94 -12.92
C ASN A 56 -5.18 -9.67 -14.17
N TYR A 57 -4.19 -9.09 -14.84
CA TYR A 57 -3.45 -9.78 -15.89
C TYR A 57 -2.25 -10.52 -15.30
N GLN A 58 -1.85 -11.64 -15.92
CA GLN A 58 -0.76 -12.46 -15.40
C GLN A 58 0.60 -11.77 -15.58
N ARG A 59 0.78 -11.09 -16.73
CA ARG A 59 2.01 -10.37 -17.06
C ARG A 59 1.77 -9.29 -18.11
N GLY A 60 2.75 -8.41 -18.25
CA GLY A 60 2.86 -7.47 -19.35
C GLY A 60 4.03 -7.81 -20.27
N VAL A 61 3.95 -7.35 -21.51
CA VAL A 61 5.07 -7.34 -22.46
C VAL A 61 5.33 -5.92 -22.94
N CYS A 62 6.60 -5.57 -23.06
CA CYS A 62 7.01 -4.29 -23.64
C CYS A 62 7.11 -4.42 -25.15
N VAL A 63 6.32 -3.64 -25.87
CA VAL A 63 6.36 -3.52 -27.33
C VAL A 63 6.77 -2.10 -27.67
N GLY A 64 8.06 -1.91 -27.92
CA GLY A 64 8.67 -0.57 -28.01
C GLY A 64 8.57 0.16 -26.67
N ASP A 65 7.97 1.36 -26.69
CA ASP A 65 7.76 2.19 -25.49
C ASP A 65 6.40 1.97 -24.81
N ARG A 66 5.63 0.95 -25.24
CA ARG A 66 4.31 0.65 -24.69
C ARG A 66 4.31 -0.69 -23.94
N CYS A 67 3.65 -0.70 -22.80
CA CYS A 67 3.34 -1.92 -22.04
C CYS A 67 1.98 -2.49 -22.51
N GLN A 68 1.93 -3.76 -22.88
CA GLN A 68 0.70 -4.50 -23.18
C GLN A 68 0.48 -5.59 -22.14
N CYS A 69 -0.68 -5.57 -21.46
CA CYS A 69 -1.09 -6.62 -20.53
C CYS A 69 -1.76 -7.79 -21.26
N ARG A 70 -1.49 -9.01 -20.82
CA ARG A 70 -2.07 -10.26 -21.33
C ARG A 70 -2.52 -11.17 -20.20
#